data_AF-A0A535RRC7-F1
#
_entry.id   AF-A0A535RRC7-F1
#
_cell.length_a   1.000
_cell.length_b   1.000
_cell.length_c   1.000
_cell.angle_alpha   90.00
_cell.angle_beta   90.00
_cell.angle_gamma   90.00
#
_symmetry.space_group_name_H-M   'P 1'
#
loop_
_entity.id
_entity.type
_entity.pdbx_description
1 polymer ?
#
loop_
_entity_poly.entity_id
_entity_poly.type
_entity_poly.pdbx_seq_one_letter_code
_entity_poly.pdbx_strand_id
1 'polypeptide(L)'
;MTLVDALADARTLAASDAPDTTRAAETFERVVRAAAADEAVRDALRGVTSGRALLRFTDSEDAFEFGAGEGALSIERADKRGPGPKVDASSATWLGLMAGTIKPWLAFTRGLIVCRAGLNELRWLQQVAERMQQGYLQAK
;
A
#
# COMPACT_ATOMS: atom_id res chain seq x y z
N MET A 1 -2.22 3.76 18.09
CA MET A 1 -3.02 4.28 16.98
C MET A 1 -3.72 3.10 16.34
N THR A 2 -5.03 3.17 16.13
CA THR A 2 -5.78 2.08 15.50
C THR A 2 -5.62 2.13 13.98
N LEU A 3 -5.97 1.04 13.29
CA LEU A 3 -6.05 1.03 11.83
C LEU A 3 -7.11 2.02 11.33
N VAL A 4 -8.24 2.13 12.02
CA VAL A 4 -9.33 3.05 11.66
C VAL A 4 -8.84 4.50 11.69
N ASP A 5 -8.12 4.91 12.73
CA ASP A 5 -7.54 6.26 12.82
C ASP A 5 -6.56 6.52 11.68
N ALA A 6 -5.67 5.57 11.40
CA ALA A 6 -4.68 5.69 10.34
C ALA A 6 -5.34 5.82 8.95
N LEU A 7 -6.41 5.06 8.70
CA LEU A 7 -7.19 5.14 7.46
C LEU A 7 -7.94 6.46 7.33
N ALA A 8 -8.46 7.02 8.43
CA ALA A 8 -9.11 8.33 8.43
C ALA A 8 -8.13 9.46 8.08
N ASP A 9 -6.91 9.41 8.63
CA ASP A 9 -5.82 10.33 8.26
C ASP A 9 -5.47 10.21 6.77
N ALA A 10 -5.32 8.98 6.27
CA ALA A 10 -5.02 8.73 4.86
C ALA A 10 -6.12 9.26 3.93
N ARG A 11 -7.41 9.08 4.28
CA ARG A 11 -8.55 9.63 3.52
C ARG A 11 -8.52 11.15 3.47
N THR A 12 -8.23 11.79 4.61
CA THR A 12 -8.15 13.25 4.71
C THR A 12 -7.05 13.79 3.82
N LEU A 13 -5.86 13.18 3.85
CA LEU A 13 -4.74 13.60 3.01
C LEU A 13 -4.94 13.29 1.52
N ALA A 14 -5.55 12.14 1.19
CA ALA A 14 -5.86 11.78 -0.19
C ALA A 14 -6.87 12.74 -0.86
N ALA A 15 -7.71 13.41 -0.07
CA ALA A 15 -8.70 14.39 -0.55
C ALA A 15 -8.14 15.82 -0.63
N SER A 16 -6.89 16.06 -0.23
CA SER A 16 -6.27 17.39 -0.28
C SER A 16 -5.92 17.78 -1.72
N ASP A 17 -6.30 19.00 -2.13
CA ASP A 17 -5.95 19.56 -3.45
C ASP A 17 -4.43 19.84 -3.60
N ALA A 18 -3.71 19.95 -2.48
CA ALA A 18 -2.26 20.06 -2.44
C ALA A 18 -1.68 18.89 -1.64
N PRO A 19 -1.02 17.90 -2.29
CA PRO A 19 -0.42 16.78 -1.58
C PRO A 19 0.81 17.24 -0.80
N ASP A 20 0.76 17.13 0.54
CA ASP A 20 1.95 17.16 1.38
C ASP A 20 2.66 15.80 1.24
N THR A 21 3.66 15.74 0.35
CA THR A 21 4.32 14.49 -0.05
C THR A 21 5.10 13.85 1.10
N THR A 22 5.73 14.66 1.97
CA THR A 22 6.41 14.16 3.18
C THR A 22 5.41 13.50 4.12
N ARG A 23 4.31 14.19 4.44
CA ARG A 23 3.27 13.65 5.32
C ARG A 23 2.54 12.46 4.69
N ALA A 24 2.48 12.38 3.37
CA ALA A 24 1.90 11.25 2.66
C ALA A 24 2.71 9.97 2.89
N ALA A 25 4.03 10.00 2.75
CA ALA A 25 4.88 8.84 2.98
C ALA A 25 4.82 8.35 4.45
N GLU A 26 4.85 9.27 5.41
CA GLU A 26 4.69 8.94 6.84
C GLU A 26 3.31 8.33 7.15
N THR A 27 2.26 8.86 6.52
CA THR A 27 0.89 8.33 6.69
C THR A 27 0.74 6.96 6.04
N PHE A 28 1.32 6.76 4.87
CA PHE A 28 1.38 5.47 4.20
C PHE A 28 2.04 4.40 5.08
N GLU A 29 3.24 4.70 5.60
CA GLU A 29 3.95 3.80 6.51
C GLU A 29 3.12 3.46 7.75
N ARG A 30 2.52 4.49 8.37
CA ARG A 30 1.65 4.32 9.55
C ARG A 30 0.44 3.43 9.28
N VAL A 31 -0.24 3.59 8.14
CA VAL A 31 -1.36 2.72 7.76
C VAL A 31 -0.90 1.28 7.63
N VAL A 32 0.20 1.03 6.92
CA VAL A 32 0.70 -0.33 6.71
C VAL A 32 1.14 -0.97 8.03
N ARG A 33 1.80 -0.23 8.94
CA ARG A 33 2.16 -0.75 10.28
C ARG A 33 0.93 -1.03 11.15
N ALA A 34 -0.10 -0.17 11.10
CA ALA A 34 -1.36 -0.44 11.81
C ALA A 34 -2.11 -1.65 11.22
N ALA A 35 -2.12 -1.77 9.90
CA ALA A 35 -2.70 -2.91 9.17
C ALA A 35 -1.99 -4.22 9.50
N ALA A 36 -0.68 -4.21 9.70
CA ALA A 36 0.09 -5.39 10.09
C ALA A 36 -0.28 -5.90 11.49
N ALA A 37 -0.80 -5.03 12.36
CA ALA A 37 -1.23 -5.39 13.70
C ALA A 37 -2.72 -5.78 13.79
N ASP A 38 -3.50 -5.54 12.72
CA ASP A 38 -4.95 -5.77 12.70
C ASP A 38 -5.30 -7.22 12.34
N GLU A 39 -6.15 -7.86 13.14
CA GLU A 39 -6.52 -9.27 12.97
C GLU A 39 -7.30 -9.51 11.67
N ALA A 40 -8.23 -8.62 11.32
CA ALA A 40 -9.04 -8.78 10.11
C ALA A 40 -8.20 -8.66 8.84
N VAL A 41 -7.19 -7.78 8.85
CA VAL A 41 -6.23 -7.67 7.74
C VAL A 41 -5.37 -8.93 7.63
N ARG A 42 -4.83 -9.42 8.75
CA ARG A 42 -4.02 -10.64 8.77
C ARG A 42 -4.83 -11.83 8.27
N ASP A 43 -6.08 -11.95 8.68
CA ASP A 43 -6.99 -13.00 8.23
C ASP A 43 -7.29 -12.92 6.74
N ALA A 44 -7.54 -11.70 6.22
CA ALA A 44 -7.76 -11.49 4.80
C ALA A 44 -6.53 -11.86 3.94
N LEU A 45 -5.32 -11.71 4.48
CA LEU A 45 -4.05 -12.06 3.85
C LEU A 45 -3.66 -13.55 3.99
N ARG A 46 -4.37 -14.36 4.80
CA ARG A 46 -4.11 -15.80 4.87
C ARG A 46 -4.36 -16.46 3.51
N GLY A 47 -3.44 -17.33 3.09
CA GLY A 47 -3.51 -18.04 1.81
C GLY A 47 -3.14 -17.20 0.58
N VAL A 48 -2.69 -15.96 0.77
CA VAL A 48 -1.98 -15.21 -0.29
C VAL A 48 -0.51 -15.59 -0.21
N THR A 49 0.09 -16.03 -1.33
CA THR A 49 1.52 -16.36 -1.36
C THR A 49 2.37 -15.19 -0.87
N SER A 50 3.36 -15.47 -0.04
CA SER A 50 4.30 -14.45 0.44
C SER A 50 5.12 -13.87 -0.72
N GLY A 51 5.23 -12.55 -0.76
CA GLY A 51 6.00 -11.83 -1.76
C GLY A 51 6.53 -10.50 -1.24
N ARG A 52 7.32 -9.83 -2.09
CA ARG A 52 7.91 -8.51 -1.78
C ARG A 52 7.95 -7.60 -2.99
N ALA A 53 7.89 -6.29 -2.74
CA ALA A 53 8.11 -5.25 -3.73
C ALA A 53 8.76 -4.01 -3.11
N LEU A 54 9.41 -3.22 -3.96
CA LEU A 54 9.86 -1.87 -3.63
C LEU A 54 8.80 -0.88 -4.10
N LEU A 55 8.06 -0.32 -3.15
CA LEU A 55 7.03 0.69 -3.40
C LEU A 55 7.69 2.07 -3.40
N ARG A 56 7.50 2.86 -4.45
CA ARG A 56 8.20 4.13 -4.65
C ARG A 56 7.22 5.25 -4.92
N PHE A 57 7.52 6.39 -4.32
CA PHE A 57 6.79 7.62 -4.54
C PHE A 57 7.43 8.34 -5.73
N THR A 58 6.61 8.71 -6.71
CA THR A 58 7.10 9.40 -7.93
C THR A 58 7.32 10.89 -7.74
N ASP A 59 6.74 11.45 -6.67
CA ASP A 59 6.70 12.89 -6.35
C ASP A 59 7.46 13.24 -5.06
N SER A 60 8.15 12.28 -4.45
CA SER A 60 9.08 12.48 -3.33
C SER A 60 10.26 11.50 -3.44
N GLU A 61 11.28 11.63 -2.58
CA GLU A 61 12.39 10.67 -2.51
C GLU A 61 12.09 9.38 -1.74
N ASP A 62 10.85 9.19 -1.27
CA ASP A 62 10.49 8.05 -0.43
C ASP A 62 10.32 6.75 -1.22
N ALA A 63 10.80 5.66 -0.61
CA ALA A 63 10.56 4.29 -1.03
C ALA A 63 10.50 3.36 0.17
N PHE A 64 9.77 2.26 0.00
CA PHE A 64 9.57 1.27 1.04
C PHE A 64 9.75 -0.15 0.49
N GLU A 65 10.56 -0.95 1.18
CA GLU A 65 10.50 -2.40 1.04
C GLU A 65 9.22 -2.89 1.70
N PHE A 66 8.36 -3.48 0.89
CA PHE A 66 7.05 -3.97 1.28
C PHE A 66 6.99 -5.49 1.12
N GLY A 67 6.51 -6.17 2.16
CA GLY A 67 6.29 -7.61 2.15
C GLY A 67 4.87 -7.93 2.61
N ALA A 68 4.23 -8.89 1.95
CA ALA A 68 2.87 -9.29 2.30
C ALA A 68 2.55 -10.72 1.85
N GLY A 69 1.61 -11.34 2.57
CA GLY A 69 1.11 -12.69 2.30
C GLY A 69 1.22 -13.59 3.52
N GLU A 70 0.56 -14.74 3.48
CA GLU A 70 0.49 -15.73 4.57
C GLU A 70 0.08 -15.12 5.93
N GLY A 71 -0.80 -14.12 5.89
CA GLY A 71 -1.26 -13.40 7.07
C GLY A 71 -0.22 -12.48 7.73
N ALA A 72 0.87 -12.17 7.02
CA ALA A 72 1.88 -11.21 7.43
C ALA A 72 1.92 -9.99 6.50
N LEU A 73 2.36 -8.87 7.06
CA LEU A 73 2.55 -7.60 6.39
C LEU A 73 3.77 -6.91 7.01
N SER A 74 4.68 -6.40 6.19
CA SER A 74 5.89 -5.70 6.62
C SER A 74 6.17 -4.51 5.72
N ILE A 75 6.68 -3.45 6.32
CA ILE A 75 7.12 -2.26 5.61
C ILE A 75 8.34 -1.66 6.28
N GLU A 76 9.36 -1.35 5.49
CA GLU A 76 10.55 -0.64 5.97
C GLU A 76 11.00 0.40 4.96
N ARG A 77 11.48 1.56 5.42
CA ARG A 77 12.04 2.59 4.53
C ARG A 77 13.26 2.04 3.80
N ALA A 78 13.38 2.35 2.52
CA ALA A 78 14.42 1.80 1.65
C ALA A 78 14.93 2.83 0.65
N ASP A 79 16.07 2.53 0.04
CA ASP A 79 16.59 3.30 -1.09
C ASP A 79 15.73 3.03 -2.35
N LYS A 80 15.41 4.08 -3.12
CA LYS A 80 14.64 3.99 -4.38
C LYS A 80 15.27 3.08 -5.45
N ARG A 81 16.57 2.82 -5.35
CA ARG A 81 17.36 1.92 -6.21
C ARG A 81 17.47 0.51 -5.62
N GLY A 82 16.81 0.26 -4.50
CA GLY A 82 16.77 -1.02 -3.82
C GLY A 82 16.36 -2.20 -4.72
N PRO A 83 16.63 -3.42 -4.24
CA PRO A 83 16.38 -4.63 -5.00
C PRO A 83 14.88 -4.94 -5.12
N GLY A 84 14.56 -5.83 -6.05
CA GLY A 84 13.20 -6.37 -6.21
C GLY A 84 12.31 -5.62 -7.20
N PRO A 85 11.07 -6.11 -7.35
CA PRO A 85 10.08 -5.55 -8.27
C PRO A 85 9.71 -4.13 -7.86
N LYS A 86 9.70 -3.19 -8.80
CA LYS A 86 9.47 -1.77 -8.50
C LYS A 86 8.04 -1.41 -8.81
N VAL A 87 7.38 -0.74 -7.89
CA VAL A 87 6.01 -0.25 -8.05
C VAL A 87 6.03 1.24 -7.80
N ASP A 88 5.70 2.02 -8.82
CA ASP A 88 5.77 3.47 -8.79
C ASP A 88 4.35 4.03 -8.80
N ALA A 89 4.06 4.95 -7.88
CA ALA A 89 2.85 5.75 -7.91
C ALA A 89 3.08 7.11 -7.22
N SER A 90 2.19 8.07 -7.46
CA SER A 90 2.23 9.35 -6.73
C SER A 90 1.79 9.18 -5.28
N SER A 91 2.15 10.14 -4.43
CA SER A 91 1.69 10.24 -3.04
C SER A 91 0.17 10.11 -2.93
N ALA A 92 -0.58 10.83 -3.77
CA ALA A 92 -2.04 10.78 -3.80
C ALA A 92 -2.56 9.38 -4.18
N THR A 93 -1.91 8.70 -5.12
CA THR A 93 -2.31 7.34 -5.54
C THR A 93 -2.07 6.34 -4.42
N TRP A 94 -0.90 6.40 -3.76
CA TRP A 94 -0.58 5.52 -2.64
C TRP A 94 -1.55 5.69 -1.48
N LEU A 95 -1.83 6.93 -1.09
CA LEU A 95 -2.82 7.21 -0.05
C LEU A 95 -4.21 6.77 -0.46
N GLY A 96 -4.63 7.00 -1.71
CA GLY A 96 -5.95 6.57 -2.18
C GLY A 96 -6.14 5.05 -2.19
N LEU A 97 -5.09 4.30 -2.53
CA LEU A 97 -5.10 2.83 -2.44
C LEU A 97 -5.21 2.36 -0.99
N MET A 98 -4.41 2.95 -0.09
CA MET A 98 -4.43 2.59 1.33
C MET A 98 -5.75 2.98 2.00
N ALA A 99 -6.28 4.15 1.68
CA ALA A 99 -7.55 4.66 2.19
C ALA A 99 -8.79 3.90 1.67
N GLY A 100 -8.61 3.05 0.66
CA GLY A 100 -9.70 2.34 -0.03
C GLY A 100 -10.53 3.22 -0.97
N THR A 101 -10.10 4.46 -1.23
CA THR A 101 -10.79 5.41 -2.12
C THR A 101 -10.47 5.15 -3.60
N ILE A 102 -9.35 4.48 -3.88
CA ILE A 102 -8.98 3.98 -5.20
C ILE A 102 -9.04 2.45 -5.18
N LYS A 103 -9.78 1.86 -6.12
CA LYS A 103 -9.79 0.40 -6.31
C LYS A 103 -8.48 -0.06 -6.98
N PRO A 104 -7.81 -1.12 -6.48
CA PRO A 104 -6.51 -1.55 -7.01
C PRO A 104 -6.54 -1.80 -8.53
N TRP A 105 -7.46 -2.62 -9.02
CA TRP A 105 -7.59 -2.92 -10.46
C TRP A 105 -7.78 -1.67 -11.32
N LEU A 106 -8.44 -0.63 -10.79
CA LEU A 106 -8.66 0.62 -11.50
C LEU A 106 -7.36 1.43 -11.58
N ALA A 107 -6.55 1.43 -10.52
CA ALA A 107 -5.25 2.07 -10.51
C ALA A 107 -4.28 1.42 -11.51
N PHE A 108 -4.29 0.09 -11.60
CA PHE A 108 -3.51 -0.66 -12.59
C PHE A 108 -3.96 -0.34 -14.02
N THR A 109 -5.27 -0.45 -14.30
CA THR A 109 -5.80 -0.29 -15.67
C THR A 109 -5.74 1.15 -16.18
N ARG A 110 -5.77 2.15 -15.29
CA ARG A 110 -5.62 3.57 -15.64
C ARG A 110 -4.17 4.07 -15.68
N GLY A 111 -3.19 3.20 -15.41
CA GLY A 111 -1.78 3.58 -15.39
C GLY A 111 -1.41 4.53 -14.25
N LEU A 112 -2.18 4.54 -13.15
CA LEU A 112 -1.84 5.30 -11.95
C LEU A 112 -0.69 4.65 -11.16
N ILE A 113 -0.50 3.34 -11.38
CA ILE A 113 0.60 2.56 -10.85
C ILE A 113 1.43 2.03 -12.02
N VAL A 114 2.74 2.21 -11.96
CA VAL A 114 3.68 1.60 -12.91
C VAL A 114 4.46 0.50 -12.20
N CYS A 115 4.24 -0.75 -12.62
CA CYS A 115 4.93 -1.90 -12.08
C CYS A 115 6.02 -2.40 -13.04
N ARG A 116 7.26 -2.42 -12.56
CA ARG A 116 8.42 -3.01 -13.23
C ARG A 116 8.68 -4.37 -12.59
N ALA A 117 7.85 -5.33 -12.97
CA ALA A 117 7.72 -6.63 -12.33
C ALA A 117 7.28 -7.69 -13.34
N GLY A 118 7.50 -8.97 -13.04
CA GLY A 118 6.94 -10.07 -13.82
C GLY A 118 5.44 -10.24 -13.57
N LEU A 119 4.80 -11.10 -14.36
CA LEU A 119 3.35 -11.38 -14.26
C LEU A 119 2.95 -11.95 -12.91
N ASN A 120 3.82 -12.74 -12.27
CA ASN A 120 3.56 -13.35 -10.97
C ASN A 120 3.53 -12.28 -9.88
N GLU A 121 4.48 -11.36 -9.89
CA GLU A 121 4.54 -10.24 -8.96
C GLU A 121 3.38 -9.27 -9.14
N LEU A 122 2.97 -9.00 -10.39
CA LEU A 122 1.78 -8.20 -10.69
C LEU A 122 0.51 -8.83 -10.11
N ARG A 123 0.31 -10.13 -10.35
CA ARG A 123 -0.82 -10.87 -9.81
C ARG A 123 -0.81 -10.88 -8.28
N TRP A 124 0.35 -11.09 -7.68
CA TRP A 124 0.53 -11.05 -6.23
C TRP A 124 0.17 -9.67 -5.66
N LEU A 125 0.71 -8.58 -6.24
CA LEU A 125 0.42 -7.20 -5.80
C LEU A 125 -1.07 -6.88 -5.88
N GLN A 126 -1.74 -7.25 -6.97
CA GLN A 126 -3.17 -7.05 -7.11
C GLN A 126 -3.94 -7.80 -6.02
N GLN A 127 -3.63 -9.08 -5.82
CA GLN A 127 -4.29 -9.91 -4.81
C GLN A 127 -4.08 -9.35 -3.39
N VAL A 128 -2.85 -8.97 -3.04
CA VAL A 128 -2.54 -8.34 -1.75
C VAL A 128 -3.35 -7.06 -1.56
N ALA A 129 -3.36 -6.16 -2.55
CA ALA A 129 -4.07 -4.88 -2.44
C ALA A 129 -5.58 -5.08 -2.26
N GLU A 130 -6.18 -6.04 -2.99
CA GLU A 130 -7.60 -6.37 -2.84
C GLU A 130 -7.91 -6.99 -1.47
N ARG A 131 -7.08 -7.93 -0.99
CA ARG A 131 -7.26 -8.57 0.32
C ARG A 131 -7.07 -7.59 1.47
N MET A 132 -6.08 -6.70 1.39
CA MET A 132 -5.90 -5.64 2.40
C MET A 132 -7.14 -4.75 2.49
N GLN A 133 -7.67 -4.29 1.35
CA GLN A 133 -8.90 -3.49 1.35
C GLN A 133 -10.11 -4.26 1.89
N GLN A 134 -10.20 -5.59 1.67
CA GLN A 134 -11.25 -6.42 2.29
C GLN A 134 -11.09 -6.46 3.82
N GLY A 135 -9.88 -6.63 4.33
CA GLY A 135 -9.58 -6.56 5.76
C GLY A 135 -9.97 -5.22 6.37
N TYR A 136 -9.68 -4.11 5.67
CA TYR A 136 -10.03 -2.76 6.11
C TYR A 136 -11.53 -2.52 6.27
N LEU A 137 -12.37 -3.23 5.49
CA LEU A 137 -13.83 -3.16 5.61
C LEU A 137 -14.35 -3.91 6.85
N GLN A 138 -13.56 -4.82 7.41
CA GLN A 138 -13.91 -5.63 8.58
C GLN A 138 -13.22 -5.18 9.87
N ALA A 139 -12.17 -4.34 9.74
CA ALA A 139 -11.52 -3.69 10.87
C ALA A 139 -12.53 -2.82 11.66
N LYS A 140 -12.45 -2.88 12.98
CA LYS A 140 -13.35 -2.19 13.91
C LYS A 140 -12.62 -1.10 14.68
#